data_AF-A7UBN7-F1
#
_entry.id   AF-A7UBN7-F1
#
_cell.length_a   1.000
_cell.length_b   1.000
_cell.length_c   1.000
_cell.angle_alpha   90.00
_cell.angle_beta   90.00
_cell.angle_gamma   90.00
#
_symmetry.space_group_name_H-M   'P 1'
#
loop_
_entity.id
_entity.type
_entity.pdbx_description
1 polymer ?
#
loop_
_entity_poly.entity_id
_entity_poly.type
_entity_poly.pdbx_seq_one_letter_code
_entity_poly.pdbx_strand_id
1 'polypeptide(L)'
;HEVVPRYLSEKLMEQNRQKNIPPLSANQKSLIARLVWYQEGYEQPSDEDLKRVTQSDEEDEESDLPFRQITEMTILTVQLIVEFAKGLPGFSKISQSDQITLLK
;
A
#
# COMPACT_ATOMS: atom_id res chain seq x y z
N HIS A 1 -0.55 13.39 -11.93
CA HIS A 1 -1.70 14.14 -11.37
C HIS A 1 -3.04 13.47 -11.71
N GLU A 2 -3.08 12.14 -11.94
CA GLU A 2 -4.27 11.40 -12.46
C GLU A 2 -4.99 10.54 -11.42
N VAL A 3 -4.46 10.51 -10.19
CA VAL A 3 -4.87 9.57 -9.13
C VAL A 3 -6.13 10.02 -8.39
N VAL A 4 -6.30 11.34 -8.23
CA VAL A 4 -7.45 11.95 -7.54
C VAL A 4 -8.79 11.70 -8.26
N PRO A 5 -8.89 11.81 -9.60
CA PRO A 5 -10.13 11.51 -10.33
C PRO A 5 -10.69 10.10 -10.12
N ARG A 6 -9.85 9.09 -9.86
CA ARG A 6 -10.28 7.70 -9.64
C ARG A 6 -11.13 7.55 -8.38
N TYR A 7 -10.75 8.24 -7.30
CA TYR A 7 -11.40 8.12 -5.98
C TYR A 7 -12.32 9.31 -5.66
N LEU A 8 -12.05 10.48 -6.26
CA LEU A 8 -12.82 11.71 -6.12
C LEU A 8 -13.39 12.13 -7.48
N SER A 9 -14.21 11.24 -8.07
CA SER A 9 -14.85 11.51 -9.37
C SER A 9 -15.75 12.75 -9.33
N GLU A 10 -15.89 13.45 -10.47
CA GLU A 10 -16.77 14.62 -10.56
C GLU A 10 -18.22 14.29 -10.18
N LYS A 11 -18.70 13.10 -10.56
CA LYS A 11 -20.03 12.62 -10.19
C LYS A 11 -20.20 12.51 -8.67
N LEU A 12 -19.22 11.94 -7.97
CA LEU A 12 -19.24 11.85 -6.50
C LEU A 12 -19.20 13.23 -5.85
N MET A 13 -18.35 14.13 -6.37
CA MET A 13 -18.23 15.49 -5.85
C MET A 13 -19.52 16.30 -6.05
N GLU A 14 -20.22 16.10 -7.17
CA GLU A 14 -21.54 16.71 -7.43
C GLU A 14 -22.61 16.16 -6.50
N GLN A 15 -22.67 14.84 -6.29
CA GLN A 15 -23.57 14.24 -5.31
C GLN A 15 -23.33 14.77 -3.89
N ASN A 16 -22.06 15.00 -3.52
CA ASN A 16 -21.71 15.58 -2.24
C ASN A 16 -22.20 17.02 -2.10
N ARG A 17 -22.09 17.83 -3.16
CA ARG A 17 -22.67 19.19 -3.19
C ARG A 17 -24.19 19.17 -2.99
N GLN A 18 -24.90 18.28 -3.69
CA GLN A 18 -26.35 18.13 -3.56
C GLN A 18 -26.79 17.72 -2.15
N LYS A 19 -25.94 16.97 -1.44
CA LYS A 19 -26.16 16.55 -0.05
C LYS A 19 -25.64 17.56 0.99
N ASN A 20 -25.18 18.74 0.57
CA ASN A 20 -24.56 19.76 1.44
C ASN A 20 -23.37 19.21 2.25
N ILE A 21 -22.62 18.26 1.70
CA ILE A 21 -21.39 17.75 2.32
C ILE A 21 -20.27 18.78 2.10
N PRO A 22 -19.56 19.21 3.17
CA PRO A 22 -18.47 20.17 3.04
C PRO A 22 -17.36 19.69 2.09
N PRO A 23 -16.74 20.61 1.31
CA PRO A 23 -15.63 20.23 0.43
C PRO A 23 -14.39 19.85 1.23
N LEU A 24 -13.58 18.97 0.66
CA LEU A 24 -12.27 18.62 1.22
C LEU A 24 -11.34 19.84 1.20
N SER A 25 -10.60 20.03 2.30
CA SER A 25 -9.53 21.01 2.40
C SER A 25 -8.35 20.65 1.49
N ALA A 26 -7.46 21.62 1.22
CA ALA A 26 -6.26 21.38 0.43
C ALA A 26 -5.38 20.27 1.04
N ASN A 27 -5.23 20.26 2.38
CA ASN A 27 -4.47 19.23 3.09
C ASN A 27 -5.11 17.85 2.95
N GLN A 28 -6.45 17.75 3.02
CA GLN A 28 -7.15 16.48 2.83
C GLN A 28 -6.97 15.96 1.40
N LYS A 29 -7.11 16.81 0.37
CA LYS A 29 -6.88 16.42 -1.03
C LYS A 29 -5.44 15.96 -1.26
N SER A 30 -4.46 16.68 -0.69
CA SER A 30 -3.04 16.30 -0.79
C SER A 30 -2.74 15.00 -0.06
N LEU A 31 -3.35 14.78 1.11
CA LEU A 31 -3.20 13.55 1.87
C LEU A 31 -3.77 12.36 1.08
N ILE A 32 -4.99 12.48 0.57
CA ILE A 32 -5.63 11.44 -0.25
C ILE A 32 -4.76 11.14 -1.47
N ALA A 33 -4.31 12.17 -2.20
CA ALA A 33 -3.47 11.97 -3.37
C ALA A 33 -2.16 11.23 -3.03
N ARG A 34 -1.53 11.57 -1.90
CA ARG A 34 -0.31 10.91 -1.43
C ARG A 34 -0.57 9.46 -1.01
N LEU A 35 -1.67 9.20 -0.29
CA LEU A 35 -2.03 7.85 0.16
C LEU A 35 -2.27 6.93 -1.02
N VAL A 36 -3.02 7.38 -2.03
CA VAL A 36 -3.27 6.56 -3.21
C VAL A 36 -1.98 6.36 -4.02
N TRP A 37 -1.14 7.38 -4.15
CA TRP A 37 0.16 7.23 -4.82
C TRP A 37 1.05 6.19 -4.13
N TYR A 38 1.12 6.21 -2.79
CA TYR A 38 1.85 5.19 -2.05
C TYR A 38 1.19 3.81 -2.15
N GLN A 39 -0.14 3.74 -2.14
CA GLN A 39 -0.84 2.47 -2.30
C GLN A 39 -0.45 1.83 -3.63
N GLU A 40 -0.57 2.55 -4.75
CA GLU A 40 -0.19 2.04 -6.07
C GLU A 40 1.32 1.68 -6.15
N GLY A 41 2.17 2.47 -5.48
CA GLY A 41 3.62 2.24 -5.45
C GLY A 41 4.09 1.04 -4.62
N TYR A 42 3.27 0.57 -3.66
CA TYR A 42 3.60 -0.53 -2.75
C TYR A 42 2.58 -1.69 -2.82
N GLU A 43 1.70 -1.71 -3.82
CA GLU A 43 0.65 -2.74 -3.97
C GLU A 43 1.25 -4.12 -4.31
N GLN A 44 2.35 -4.16 -5.06
CA GLN A 44 3.03 -5.40 -5.45
C GLN A 44 4.53 -5.32 -5.19
N PRO A 45 5.19 -6.46 -4.91
CA PRO A 45 6.64 -6.54 -4.90
C PRO A 45 7.22 -6.16 -6.28
N SER A 46 8.52 -5.90 -6.33
CA SER A 46 9.18 -5.69 -7.62
C SER A 46 9.09 -6.96 -8.48
N ASP A 47 9.08 -6.79 -9.81
CA ASP A 47 9.07 -7.94 -10.74
C ASP A 47 10.25 -8.89 -10.50
N GLU A 48 11.38 -8.35 -10.06
CA GLU A 48 12.57 -9.13 -9.72
C GLU A 48 12.32 -10.02 -8.49
N ASP A 49 11.76 -9.43 -7.42
CA ASP A 49 11.45 -10.17 -6.19
C ASP A 49 10.34 -11.20 -6.42
N LEU A 50 9.31 -10.82 -7.18
CA LEU A 50 8.22 -11.72 -7.55
C LEU A 50 8.73 -12.91 -8.36
N LYS A 51 9.61 -12.66 -9.33
CA LYS A 51 10.25 -13.73 -10.12
C LYS A 51 11.09 -14.64 -9.24
N ARG A 52 11.85 -14.09 -8.29
CA ARG A 52 12.67 -14.89 -7.36
C ARG A 52 11.84 -15.84 -6.50
N VAL A 53 10.66 -15.40 -6.04
CA VAL A 53 9.76 -16.22 -5.22
C VAL A 53 8.99 -17.26 -6.04
N THR A 54 8.62 -16.92 -7.28
CA THR A 54 7.80 -17.79 -8.13
C THR A 54 8.60 -18.81 -8.94
N GLN A 55 9.92 -18.61 -9.07
CA GLN A 55 10.80 -19.60 -9.68
C GLN A 55 10.91 -20.84 -8.77
N SER A 56 10.59 -22.00 -9.35
CA SER A 56 10.82 -23.32 -8.76
C SER A 56 12.10 -23.90 -9.36
N ASP A 57 13.00 -24.37 -8.52
CA ASP A 57 14.14 -25.15 -8.99
C ASP A 57 13.67 -26.60 -9.23
N GLU A 58 14.24 -27.30 -10.22
CA GLU A 58 13.85 -28.68 -10.58
C GLU A 58 14.07 -29.70 -9.44
N GLU A 59 14.79 -29.30 -8.39
CA GLU A 59 15.11 -30.12 -7.21
C GLU A 59 14.13 -29.91 -6.04
N ASP A 60 13.20 -28.96 -6.13
CA ASP A 60 12.24 -28.69 -5.06
C ASP A 60 11.18 -29.80 -4.95
N GLU A 61 10.96 -30.32 -3.74
CA GLU A 61 9.81 -31.20 -3.47
C GLU A 61 8.51 -30.43 -3.77
N GLU A 62 7.73 -30.93 -4.74
CA GLU A 62 6.51 -30.27 -5.23
C GLU A 62 5.48 -29.97 -4.13
N SER A 63 5.52 -30.72 -3.02
CA SER A 63 4.69 -30.50 -1.83
C SER A 63 5.03 -29.24 -1.04
N ASP A 64 6.30 -28.81 -1.05
CA ASP A 64 6.79 -27.70 -0.22
C ASP A 64 6.74 -26.36 -0.97
N LEU A 65 6.69 -26.40 -2.30
CA LEU A 65 6.66 -25.23 -3.16
C LEU A 65 5.54 -24.23 -2.82
N PRO A 66 4.26 -24.63 -2.60
CA PRO A 66 3.21 -23.69 -2.24
C PRO A 66 3.46 -23.02 -0.88
N PHE A 67 3.96 -23.77 0.10
CA PHE A 67 4.24 -23.23 1.42
C PHE A 67 5.39 -22.22 1.37
N ARG A 68 6.45 -22.54 0.63
CA ARG A 68 7.58 -21.61 0.39
C ARG A 68 7.11 -20.35 -0.31
N GLN A 69 6.34 -20.47 -1.39
CA GLN A 69 5.83 -19.31 -2.12
C GLN A 69 4.96 -18.41 -1.23
N ILE A 70 4.06 -18.99 -0.43
CA ILE A 70 3.22 -18.22 0.49
C ILE A 70 4.07 -17.49 1.53
N THR A 71 5.03 -18.18 2.15
CA THR A 71 5.86 -17.60 3.22
C THR A 71 6.79 -16.51 2.71
N GLU A 72 7.46 -16.73 1.59
CA GLU A 72 8.33 -15.73 0.94
C GLU A 72 7.53 -14.52 0.44
N MET A 73 6.37 -14.75 -0.20
CA MET A 73 5.48 -13.65 -0.60
C MET A 73 4.98 -12.86 0.61
N THR A 74 4.72 -13.53 1.74
CA THR A 74 4.32 -12.87 2.98
C THR A 74 5.44 -11.98 3.52
N ILE A 75 6.69 -12.41 3.45
CA ILE A 75 7.85 -11.58 3.85
C ILE A 75 7.91 -10.31 2.98
N LEU A 76 7.82 -10.43 1.66
CA LEU A 76 7.81 -9.29 0.75
C LEU A 76 6.63 -8.35 1.04
N THR A 77 5.44 -8.92 1.28
CA THR A 77 4.23 -8.16 1.61
C THR A 77 4.41 -7.35 2.91
N VAL A 78 5.00 -7.94 3.95
CA VAL A 78 5.31 -7.23 5.20
C VAL A 78 6.28 -6.08 4.95
N GLN A 79 7.29 -6.26 4.10
CA GLN A 79 8.23 -5.18 3.75
C GLN A 79 7.52 -4.01 3.06
N LEU A 80 6.62 -4.29 2.12
CA LEU A 80 5.81 -3.26 1.45
C LEU A 80 4.91 -2.50 2.44
N ILE A 81 4.25 -3.21 3.36
CA ILE A 81 3.41 -2.60 4.41
C ILE A 81 4.26 -1.65 5.28
N VAL A 82 5.46 -2.07 5.66
CA VAL A 82 6.38 -1.26 6.47
C VAL A 82 6.81 0.00 5.71
N GLU A 83 7.19 -0.11 4.44
CA GLU A 83 7.59 1.05 3.63
C GLU A 83 6.42 2.01 3.36
N PHE A 84 5.22 1.49 3.11
CA PHE A 84 4.00 2.28 3.02
C PHE A 84 3.77 3.09 4.31
N ALA A 85 3.85 2.42 5.47
CA ALA A 85 3.62 3.06 6.77
C ALA A 85 4.63 4.16 7.07
N LYS A 86 5.91 3.95 6.76
CA LYS A 86 6.97 4.97 6.89
C LYS A 86 6.69 6.22 6.05
N GLY A 87 6.02 6.07 4.91
CA GLY A 87 5.61 7.18 4.04
C GLY A 87 4.47 8.04 4.60
N LEU A 88 3.73 7.57 5.60
CA LEU A 88 2.54 8.25 6.13
C LEU A 88 2.90 9.57 6.86
N PRO A 89 2.20 10.68 6.57
CA PRO A 89 2.40 11.93 7.29
C PRO A 89 2.17 11.77 8.80
N GLY A 90 3.21 12.04 9.59
CA GLY A 90 3.15 11.94 11.04
C GLY A 90 3.70 10.63 11.62
N PHE A 91 3.85 9.58 10.82
CA PHE A 91 4.41 8.30 11.30
C PHE A 91 5.86 8.46 11.79
N SER A 92 6.68 9.23 11.06
CA SER A 92 8.05 9.57 11.47
C SER A 92 8.17 10.41 12.74
N LYS A 93 7.07 10.97 13.26
CA LYS A 93 7.04 11.74 14.51
C LYS A 93 6.79 10.86 15.74
N ILE A 94 6.40 9.61 15.53
CA ILE A 94 6.15 8.62 16.57
C ILE A 94 7.49 8.05 17.06
N SER A 95 7.59 7.65 18.33
CA SER A 95 8.81 7.02 18.85
C SER A 95 9.11 5.72 18.09
N GLN A 96 10.38 5.33 17.98
CA GLN A 96 10.73 4.08 17.29
C GLN A 96 10.05 2.86 17.94
N SER A 97 9.93 2.86 19.27
CA SER A 97 9.22 1.79 20.00
C SER A 97 7.76 1.70 19.56
N ASP A 98 7.07 2.83 19.50
CA ASP A 98 5.65 2.86 19.13
C ASP A 98 5.46 2.58 17.63
N GLN A 99 6.37 3.01 16.75
CA GLN A 99 6.35 2.62 15.34
C GLN A 99 6.44 1.11 15.18
N ILE A 100 7.34 0.46 15.93
CA ILE A 100 7.47 -1.01 15.94
C ILE A 100 6.18 -1.64 16.47
N THR A 101 5.61 -1.12 17.56
CA THR A 101 4.36 -1.62 18.13
C THR A 101 3.17 -1.49 17.19
N LEU A 102 3.10 -0.42 16.39
CA LEU A 102 2.03 -0.23 15.39
C LEU A 102 2.18 -1.15 14.17
N LEU A 103 3.38 -1.70 13.92
CA LEU A 103 3.68 -2.55 12.77
C LEU A 103 3.78 -4.05 13.09
N LYS A 104 3.73 -4.42 14.37
CA LYS A 104 3.76 -5.81 14.84
C LYS A 104 2.37 -6.33 15.13
#